data_AF-T1B001-F1
#
_entry.id   AF-T1B001-F1
#
_cell.length_a   1.000
_cell.length_b   1.000
_cell.length_c   1.000
_cell.angle_alpha   90.00
_cell.angle_beta   90.00
_cell.angle_gamma   90.00
#
_symmetry.space_group_name_H-M   'P 1'
#
loop_
_entity.id
_entity.type
_entity.pdbx_description
1 polymer ?
#
loop_
_entity_poly.entity_id
_entity_poly.type
_entity_poly.pdbx_seq_one_letter_code
_entity_poly.pdbx_strand_id
1 'polypeptide(L)'
;MFLTKDLRYDNPAVVLHVNRNLAGDLGISMSDLAANLEPLLGGNYINRFDISGRSYKVIPQVPDRFRATPSMLGDYYINSASGALIPLSTLVKIHTQVRPEFLPQFQQLNSATVEGVMAPEVTLGQALTYLR
;
A
#
# COMPACT_ATOMS: atom_id res chain seq x y z
N MET A 1 -33.77 5.65 -12.65
CA MET A 1 -32.97 4.49 -12.21
C MET A 1 -31.72 5.03 -11.56
N PHE A 2 -31.43 4.66 -10.32
CA PHE A 2 -30.17 5.03 -9.67
C PHE A 2 -29.23 3.84 -9.76
N LEU A 3 -28.01 4.07 -10.22
CA LEU A 3 -26.96 3.06 -10.34
C LEU A 3 -25.74 3.50 -9.55
N THR A 4 -25.17 2.58 -8.78
CA THR A 4 -23.90 2.72 -8.09
C THR A 4 -22.98 1.57 -8.48
N LYS A 5 -21.67 1.79 -8.41
CA LYS A 5 -20.66 0.75 -8.65
C LYS A 5 -19.72 0.64 -7.46
N ASP A 6 -19.29 -0.57 -7.17
CA ASP A 6 -18.37 -0.88 -6.07
C ASP A 6 -16.90 -0.50 -6.39
N LEU A 7 -16.49 -0.56 -7.66
CA LEU A 7 -15.13 -0.23 -8.06
C LEU A 7 -14.87 1.27 -7.95
N ARG A 8 -14.08 1.69 -6.97
CA ARG A 8 -13.72 3.09 -6.72
C ARG A 8 -12.21 3.28 -6.86
N TYR A 9 -11.80 4.33 -7.55
CA TYR A 9 -10.40 4.75 -7.71
C TYR A 9 -10.19 6.04 -6.94
N ASP A 10 -10.22 5.95 -5.61
CA ASP A 10 -10.17 7.09 -4.70
C ASP A 10 -9.15 6.92 -3.57
N ASN A 11 -8.33 5.86 -3.59
CA ASN A 11 -7.30 5.63 -2.60
C ASN A 11 -5.92 6.10 -3.12
N PRO A 12 -5.33 7.19 -2.58
CA PRO A 12 -3.99 7.63 -2.94
C PRO A 12 -2.94 6.65 -2.38
N ALA A 13 -2.15 6.04 -3.26
CA ALA A 13 -1.07 5.13 -2.91
C ALA A 13 0.29 5.77 -3.22
N VAL A 14 1.23 5.63 -2.28
CA VAL A 14 2.64 6.00 -2.48
C VAL A 14 3.39 4.80 -3.02
N VAL A 15 4.13 4.99 -4.11
CA VAL A 15 4.86 3.94 -4.82
C VAL A 15 6.33 4.30 -4.86
N LEU A 16 7.14 3.35 -4.45
CA LEU A 16 8.59 3.46 -4.44
C LEU A 16 9.16 2.76 -5.67
N HIS A 17 9.67 3.54 -6.62
CA HIS A 17 10.38 3.04 -7.79
C HIS A 17 11.87 2.90 -7.47
N VAL A 18 12.31 1.67 -7.24
CA VAL A 18 13.69 1.36 -6.86
C VAL A 18 14.57 1.18 -8.11
N ASN A 19 15.69 1.90 -8.17
CA ASN A 19 16.75 1.65 -9.15
C ASN A 19 17.56 0.41 -8.74
N ARG A 20 17.16 -0.75 -9.26
CA ARG A 20 17.78 -2.03 -8.94
C ARG A 20 19.23 -2.14 -9.38
N ASN A 21 19.60 -1.50 -10.49
CA ASN A 21 20.98 -1.53 -10.98
C ASN A 21 21.90 -0.81 -10.00
N LEU A 22 21.53 0.42 -9.61
CA LEU A 22 22.29 1.19 -8.64
C LEU A 22 22.32 0.53 -7.25
N ALA A 23 21.22 -0.10 -6.84
CA ALA A 23 21.20 -0.89 -5.60
C ALA A 23 22.19 -2.06 -5.66
N GLY A 24 22.26 -2.76 -6.80
CA GLY A 24 23.24 -3.82 -7.05
C GLY A 24 24.69 -3.32 -7.02
N ASP A 25 24.97 -2.18 -7.64
CA ASP A 25 26.30 -1.55 -7.64
C ASP A 25 26.76 -1.16 -6.22
N LEU A 26 25.80 -0.82 -5.34
CA LEU A 26 26.03 -0.49 -3.94
C LEU A 26 25.98 -1.73 -3.01
N GLY A 27 25.83 -2.94 -3.57
CA GLY A 27 25.76 -4.18 -2.81
C GLY A 27 24.51 -4.32 -1.94
N ILE A 28 23.42 -3.65 -2.30
CA ILE A 28 22.14 -3.69 -1.58
C ILE A 28 21.17 -4.61 -2.33
N SER A 29 20.78 -5.71 -1.69
CA SER A 29 19.75 -6.58 -2.25
C SER A 29 18.35 -5.99 -2.04
N MET A 30 17.37 -6.42 -2.84
CA MET A 30 15.97 -6.01 -2.64
C MET A 30 15.40 -6.51 -1.31
N SER A 31 15.88 -7.66 -0.83
CA SER A 31 15.57 -8.18 0.51
C SER A 31 16.11 -7.26 1.61
N ASP A 32 17.34 -6.76 1.48
CA ASP A 32 17.90 -5.82 2.45
C ASP A 32 17.12 -4.52 2.46
N LEU A 33 16.78 -4.01 1.28
CA LEU A 33 15.98 -2.78 1.16
C LEU A 33 14.60 -2.96 1.80
N ALA A 34 13.93 -4.09 1.57
CA ALA A 34 12.66 -4.40 2.22
C ALA A 34 12.81 -4.51 3.75
N ALA A 35 13.81 -5.25 4.24
CA ALA A 35 14.07 -5.44 5.67
C ALA A 35 14.42 -4.13 6.40
N ASN A 36 15.09 -3.20 5.74
CA ASN A 36 15.38 -1.87 6.31
C ASN A 36 14.12 -0.98 6.34
N LEU A 37 13.23 -1.07 5.35
CA LEU A 37 12.02 -0.23 5.27
C LEU A 37 10.85 -0.73 6.12
N GLU A 38 10.72 -2.04 6.28
CA GLU A 38 9.61 -2.68 6.98
C GLU A 38 9.40 -2.20 8.42
N PRO A 39 10.42 -2.12 9.31
CA PRO A 39 10.23 -1.59 10.66
C PRO A 39 9.98 -0.08 10.67
N LEU A 40 10.37 0.65 9.61
CA LEU A 40 10.19 2.09 9.56
C LEU A 40 8.76 2.49 9.19
N LEU A 41 8.12 1.73 8.30
CA LEU A 41 6.83 2.07 7.69
C LEU A 41 5.71 1.08 8.00
N GLY A 42 6.03 -0.21 8.08
CA GLY A 42 5.06 -1.29 8.25
C GLY A 42 4.70 -1.57 9.71
N GLY A 43 5.46 -1.04 10.68
CA GLY A 43 5.25 -1.32 12.09
C GLY A 43 5.38 -2.82 12.35
N ASN A 44 6.57 -3.37 12.11
CA ASN A 44 6.77 -4.81 12.19
C ASN A 44 6.76 -5.29 13.63
N TYR A 45 6.16 -6.46 13.88
CA TYR A 45 6.28 -7.15 15.16
C TYR A 45 7.68 -7.76 15.26
N ILE A 46 8.42 -7.41 16.33
CA ILE A 46 9.72 -8.03 16.59
C ILE A 46 9.57 -9.13 17.63
N ASN A 47 9.06 -8.78 18.81
CA ASN A 47 8.99 -9.69 19.94
C ASN A 47 7.91 -9.25 20.94
N ARG A 48 7.79 -10.03 22.02
CA ARG A 48 6.97 -9.70 23.19
C ARG A 48 7.85 -9.44 24.40
N PHE A 49 7.36 -8.60 25.29
CA PHE A 49 7.96 -8.35 26.59
C PHE A 49 6.90 -8.46 27.70
N ASP A 50 7.33 -8.81 28.90
CA ASP A 50 6.44 -8.92 30.06
C ASP A 50 6.44 -7.61 30.85
N ILE A 51 5.25 -7.11 31.16
CA ILE A 51 5.05 -6.12 32.24
C ILE A 51 3.94 -6.65 33.13
N SER A 52 4.24 -6.83 34.42
CA SER A 52 3.26 -7.22 35.44
C SER A 52 2.53 -8.53 35.11
N GLY A 53 3.24 -9.53 34.55
CA GLY A 53 2.67 -10.83 34.19
C GLY A 53 1.79 -10.80 32.94
N ARG A 54 1.82 -9.71 32.17
CA ARG A 54 1.13 -9.57 30.89
C ARG A 54 2.14 -9.42 29.77
N SER A 55 1.93 -10.19 28.71
CA SER A 55 2.77 -10.18 27.52
C SER A 55 2.30 -9.14 26.51
N TYR A 56 3.13 -8.12 26.26
CA TYR A 56 2.88 -7.04 25.31
C TYR A 56 3.73 -7.19 24.06
N LYS A 57 3.21 -6.80 22.89
CA LYS A 57 3.96 -6.78 21.64
C LYS A 57 4.85 -5.53 21.59
N VAL A 58 6.08 -5.71 21.11
CA VAL A 58 6.97 -4.61 20.74
C VAL A 58 6.89 -4.41 19.23
N ILE A 59 6.47 -3.21 18.85
CA ILE A 59 6.33 -2.79 17.46
C ILE A 59 7.15 -1.51 17.29
N PRO A 60 8.39 -1.57 16.78
CA PRO A 60 9.11 -0.38 16.38
C PRO A 60 8.38 0.34 15.25
N GLN A 61 8.41 1.66 15.32
CA GLN A 61 7.87 2.51 14.28
C GLN A 61 8.56 3.86 14.30
N VAL A 62 8.74 4.46 13.14
CA VAL A 62 9.21 5.84 13.04
C VAL A 62 8.14 6.79 13.63
N PRO A 63 8.52 7.76 14.48
CA PRO A 63 7.57 8.74 15.01
C PRO A 63 6.82 9.47 13.88
N ASP A 64 5.53 9.74 14.10
CA ASP A 64 4.62 10.29 13.08
C ASP A 64 5.17 11.51 12.34
N ARG A 65 5.85 12.41 13.05
CA ARG A 65 6.47 13.62 12.48
C ARG A 65 7.49 13.35 11.37
N PHE A 66 8.06 12.15 11.31
CA PHE A 66 9.06 11.74 10.32
C PHE A 66 8.47 10.80 9.24
N ARG A 67 7.16 10.54 9.27
CA ARG A 67 6.45 9.72 8.26
C ARG A 67 5.13 10.34 7.82
N ALA A 68 4.90 11.61 8.14
CA ALA A 68 3.64 12.31 7.88
C ALA A 68 3.40 12.58 6.40
N THR A 69 4.48 12.70 5.61
CA THR A 69 4.40 12.98 4.17
C THR A 69 5.27 12.02 3.38
N PRO A 70 4.88 11.68 2.13
CA PRO A 70 5.69 10.80 1.28
C PRO A 70 7.12 11.30 1.06
N SER A 71 7.33 12.63 1.01
CA SER A 71 8.66 13.23 0.84
C SER A 71 9.63 12.89 1.96
N MET A 72 9.15 12.66 3.18
CA MET A 72 10.00 12.28 4.33
C MET A 72 10.66 10.91 4.17
N LEU A 73 10.14 10.05 3.28
CA LEU A 73 10.81 8.80 2.91
C LEU A 73 12.19 9.05 2.31
N GLY A 74 12.40 10.21 1.66
CA GLY A 74 13.69 10.59 1.11
C GLY A 74 14.77 10.85 2.15
N ASP A 75 14.37 11.12 3.40
CA ASP A 75 15.26 11.39 4.54
C ASP A 75 15.70 10.12 5.25
N TYR A 76 15.18 8.96 4.83
CA TYR A 76 15.53 7.68 5.43
C TYR A 76 16.89 7.21 4.93
N TYR A 77 17.62 6.55 5.81
CA TYR A 77 18.90 5.93 5.49
C TYR A 77 18.72 4.42 5.52
N ILE A 78 19.36 3.75 4.56
CA ILE A 78 19.43 2.29 4.53
C ILE A 78 20.88 1.85 4.72
N ASN A 79 21.04 0.71 5.39
CA ASN A 79 22.35 0.10 5.56
C ASN A 79 22.73 -0.64 4.27
N SER A 80 23.95 -0.39 3.78
CA SER A 80 24.56 -1.19 2.73
C SER A 80 25.32 -2.38 3.32
N ALA A 81 25.67 -3.37 2.48
CA ALA A 81 26.47 -4.53 2.89
C ALA A 81 27.85 -4.16 3.46
N SER A 82 28.38 -2.97 3.12
CA SER A 82 29.64 -2.44 3.66
C SER A 82 29.47 -1.71 5.01
N GLY A 83 28.25 -1.58 5.52
CA GLY A 83 27.93 -0.83 6.74
C GLY A 83 27.79 0.68 6.53
N ALA A 84 27.96 1.17 5.30
CA ALA A 84 27.71 2.57 4.99
C ALA A 84 26.21 2.87 4.96
N LEU A 85 25.82 4.03 5.50
CA LEU A 85 24.47 4.55 5.45
C LEU A 85 24.25 5.29 4.13
N ILE A 86 23.25 4.85 3.36
CA ILE A 86 22.92 5.42 2.06
C ILE A 86 21.54 6.05 2.14
N PRO A 87 21.37 7.33 1.75
CA PRO A 87 20.04 7.95 1.68
C PRO A 87 19.14 7.18 0.70
N LEU A 88 17.92 6.86 1.12
CA LEU A 88 16.93 6.13 0.33
C LEU A 88 16.59 6.87 -0.97
N SER A 89 16.58 8.21 -0.93
CA SER A 89 16.39 9.10 -2.08
C SER A 89 17.39 8.88 -3.22
N THR A 90 18.59 8.35 -2.93
CA THR A 90 19.59 7.99 -3.95
C THR A 90 19.11 6.83 -4.83
N LEU A 91 18.34 5.91 -4.25
CA LEU A 91 17.99 4.64 -4.86
C LEU A 91 16.53 4.58 -5.31
N VAL A 92 15.68 5.44 -4.76
CA VAL A 92 14.23 5.34 -4.91
C VAL A 92 13.64 6.66 -5.39
N LYS A 93 12.76 6.56 -6.39
CA LYS A 93 11.87 7.66 -6.78
C LYS A 93 10.48 7.44 -6.19
N ILE A 94 9.94 8.48 -5.58
CA ILE A 94 8.63 8.43 -4.91
C ILE A 94 7.58 8.97 -5.88
N HIS A 95 6.54 8.17 -6.13
CA HIS A 95 5.42 8.55 -6.98
C HIS A 95 4.10 8.34 -6.23
N THR A 96 3.19 9.30 -6.34
CA THR A 96 1.82 9.13 -5.84
C THR A 96 0.93 8.75 -7.00
N GLN A 97 0.17 7.66 -6.86
CA GLN A 97 -0.83 7.24 -7.84
C GLN A 97 -2.11 6.85 -7.14
N VAL A 98 -3.25 7.05 -7.80
CA VAL A 98 -4.54 6.60 -7.26
C VAL A 98 -4.76 5.15 -7.64
N ARG A 99 -5.12 4.32 -6.67
CA ARG A 99 -5.43 2.90 -6.87
C ARG A 99 -6.82 2.56 -6.36
N PRO A 100 -7.43 1.49 -6.87
CA PRO A 100 -8.57 0.89 -6.21
C PRO A 100 -8.20 0.44 -4.81
N GLU A 101 -9.05 0.75 -3.83
CA GLU A 101 -8.93 0.18 -2.49
C GLU A 101 -9.16 -1.34 -2.52
N PHE A 102 -10.08 -1.78 -3.36
CA PHE A 102 -10.45 -3.18 -3.55
C PHE A 102 -10.61 -3.48 -5.05
N LEU A 103 -10.14 -4.65 -5.47
CA LEU A 103 -10.32 -5.19 -6.81
C LEU A 103 -11.30 -6.37 -6.74
N PRO A 104 -12.57 -6.19 -7.13
CA PRO A 104 -13.55 -7.26 -7.08
C PRO A 104 -13.23 -8.36 -8.09
N GLN A 105 -13.51 -9.60 -7.70
CA GLN A 105 -13.48 -10.75 -8.59
C GLN A 105 -14.79 -11.51 -8.52
N PHE A 106 -15.29 -11.94 -9.69
CA PHE A 106 -16.44 -12.82 -9.81
C PHE A 106 -16.10 -13.93 -10.80
N GLN A 107 -16.29 -15.19 -10.39
CA GLN A 107 -15.86 -16.36 -11.17
C GLN A 107 -14.38 -16.28 -11.60
N GLN A 108 -13.50 -15.84 -10.69
CA GLN A 108 -12.05 -15.69 -10.91
C GLN A 108 -11.66 -14.65 -11.97
N LEU A 109 -12.60 -13.86 -12.49
CA LEU A 109 -12.34 -12.76 -13.41
C LEU A 109 -12.52 -11.42 -12.68
N ASN A 110 -11.75 -10.42 -13.09
CA ASN A 110 -11.93 -9.05 -12.61
C ASN A 110 -13.36 -8.60 -12.89
N SER A 111 -14.02 -8.04 -11.89
CA SER A 111 -15.40 -7.61 -11.99
C SER A 111 -15.61 -6.21 -11.41
N ALA A 112 -16.76 -5.63 -11.74
CA ALA A 112 -17.33 -4.49 -11.04
C ALA A 112 -18.81 -4.82 -10.80
N THR A 113 -19.25 -4.69 -9.55
CA THR A 113 -20.65 -4.88 -9.17
C THR A 113 -21.38 -3.57 -9.43
N VAL A 114 -22.44 -3.66 -10.25
CA VAL A 114 -23.36 -2.55 -10.48
C VAL A 114 -24.63 -2.85 -9.70
N GLU A 115 -24.96 -1.97 -8.78
CA GLU A 115 -26.16 -2.04 -7.97
C GLU A 115 -27.08 -0.89 -8.33
N GLY A 116 -28.39 -1.09 -8.25
CA GLY A 116 -29.30 0.00 -8.54
C GLY A 116 -30.74 -0.29 -8.19
N VAL A 117 -31.51 0.79 -8.14
CA VAL A 117 -32.96 0.75 -7.90
C VAL A 117 -33.68 1.15 -9.18
N MET A 118 -34.68 0.35 -9.54
CA MET A 118 -35.52 0.59 -10.70
C MET A 118 -36.31 1.89 -10.55
N ALA A 119 -36.59 2.56 -11.66
CA ALA A 119 -37.55 3.66 -11.64
C ALA A 119 -38.96 3.13 -11.31
N PRO A 120 -39.84 3.94 -10.69
CA PRO A 120 -41.25 3.59 -10.56
C PRO A 120 -41.83 3.16 -11.90
N GLU A 121 -42.75 2.20 -11.89
CA GLU A 121 -43.42 1.64 -13.08
C GLU A 121 -42.53 0.85 -14.06
N VAL A 122 -41.23 0.66 -13.76
CA VAL A 122 -40.33 -0.20 -14.56
C VAL A 122 -40.23 -1.58 -13.95
N THR A 123 -40.47 -2.61 -14.76
CA THR A 123 -40.31 -4.02 -14.35
C THR A 123 -38.84 -4.43 -14.33
N LEU A 124 -38.51 -5.46 -13.54
CA LEU A 124 -37.16 -6.04 -13.51
C LEU A 124 -36.70 -6.51 -14.91
N GLY A 125 -37.61 -7.08 -15.69
CA GLY A 125 -37.31 -7.50 -17.07
C GLY A 125 -36.88 -6.33 -17.94
N GLN A 126 -37.63 -5.22 -17.93
CA GLN A 126 -37.28 -4.01 -18.68
C GLN A 126 -35.94 -3.40 -18.22
N ALA A 127 -35.69 -3.38 -16.90
CA ALA A 127 -34.43 -2.90 -16.35
C ALA A 127 -33.23 -3.78 -16.76
N LEU A 128 -33.40 -5.11 -16.75
CA LEU A 128 -32.37 -6.05 -17.20
C LEU A 128 -32.13 -5.96 -18.72
N THR A 129 -33.18 -5.78 -19.52
CA THR A 129 -33.03 -5.54 -20.97
C THR A 129 -32.27 -4.26 -21.27
N TYR A 130 -32.47 -3.21 -20.47
CA TYR A 130 -31.75 -1.94 -20.62
C TYR A 130 -30.26 -2.06 -20.23
N LEU A 131 -29.93 -2.87 -19.23
CA LEU A 131 -28.56 -3.04 -18.71
C LEU A 131 -27.71 -4.05 -19.49
N ARG A 132 -28.33 -4.88 -20.34
CA ARG A 132 -27.67 -5.93 -21.10
C ARG A 132 -26.99 -5.38 -22.35
#